data_AF-A0A914CX09-F1
#
_entry.id   AF-A0A914CX09-F1
#
_cell.length_a   1.000
_cell.length_b   1.000
_cell.length_c   1.000
_cell.angle_alpha   90.00
_cell.angle_beta   90.00
_cell.angle_gamma   90.00
#
_symmetry.space_group_name_H-M   'P 1'
#
loop_
_entity.id
_entity.type
_entity.pdbx_description
1 polymer ?
#
loop_
_entity_poly.entity_id
_entity_poly.type
_entity_poly.pdbx_seq_one_letter_code
_entity_poly.pdbx_strand_id
1 'polypeptide(L)' 'MVGDFNSAERACTEVGGHLVSICNVFENNILAEVAIGKLQAYGTKDFWIGYNDQFNKGVWNWTSSSNCTYTNWNGGDY' A
#
# COMPACT_ATOMS: atom_id res chain seq x y z
N MET A 1 -1.73 5.29 -17.11
CA MET A 1 -1.27 6.36 -16.20
C MET A 1 -1.42 5.80 -14.80
N VAL A 2 -0.32 5.56 -14.08
CA VAL A 2 -0.41 5.11 -12.68
C VAL A 2 -0.80 6.35 -11.88
N GLY A 3 -1.97 6.33 -11.25
CA GLY A 3 -2.42 7.44 -10.40
C GLY A 3 -1.47 7.65 -9.23
N ASP A 4 -1.38 8.88 -8.71
CA ASP A 4 -0.63 9.16 -7.49
C ASP A 4 -1.28 8.50 -6.26
N PHE A 5 -0.54 8.48 -5.15
CA PHE A 5 -1.00 7.90 -3.88
C PHE A 5 -2.36 8.46 -3.44
N ASN A 6 -2.54 9.79 -3.53
CA ASN A 6 -3.77 10.45 -3.09
C ASN A 6 -4.97 10.04 -3.95
N SER A 7 -4.77 9.87 -5.25
CA SER A 7 -5.80 9.39 -6.18
C SER A 7 -6.18 7.94 -5.87
N ALA A 8 -5.21 7.10 -5.50
CA ALA A 8 -5.44 5.71 -5.12
C ALA A 8 -6.21 5.61 -3.79
N GLU A 9 -5.81 6.36 -2.76
CA GLU A 9 -6.52 6.44 -1.48
C GLU A 9 -7.93 7.00 -1.65
N ARG A 10 -8.10 8.03 -2.49
CA ARG A 10 -9.43 8.56 -2.81
C ARG A 10 -10.33 7.50 -3.44
N ALA A 11 -9.82 6.72 -4.40
CA ALA A 11 -10.61 5.65 -5.01
C ALA A 11 -11.05 4.58 -4.00
N CYS A 12 -10.21 4.25 -3.02
CA CYS A 12 -10.57 3.33 -1.94
C CYS A 12 -11.60 3.92 -0.96
N THR A 13 -11.46 5.20 -0.61
CA THR A 13 -12.41 5.87 0.30
C THR A 13 -13.77 6.12 -0.33
N GLU A 14 -13.85 6.32 -1.64
CA GLU A 14 -15.11 6.43 -2.38
C GLU A 14 -15.98 5.16 -2.29
N VAL A 15 -15.38 4.00 -2.03
CA VAL A 15 -16.09 2.72 -1.80
C VAL A 15 -16.18 2.34 -0.32
N GLY A 16 -15.87 3.26 0.60
CA GLY A 16 -15.95 3.06 2.05
C GLY A 16 -14.79 2.26 2.65
N GLY A 17 -13.67 2.14 1.92
CA GLY A 17 -12.44 1.49 2.39
C GLY A 17 -11.25 2.44 2.45
N HIS A 18 -10.06 1.87 2.57
CA HIS A 18 -8.76 2.57 2.52
C HIS A 18 -7.77 1.74 1.71
N LEU A 19 -6.66 2.33 1.29
CA LEU A 19 -5.53 1.54 0.82
C LEU A 19 -5.13 0.50 1.87
N VAL A 20 -4.70 -0.67 1.39
CA VAL A 20 -4.50 -1.84 2.24
C VAL A 20 -3.42 -1.59 3.30
N SER A 21 -3.72 -2.00 4.54
CA SER A 21 -2.73 -2.15 5.60
C SER A 21 -2.21 -3.59 5.66
N ILE A 22 -0.90 -3.75 5.89
CA ILE A 22 -0.25 -5.06 5.95
C ILE A 22 0.28 -5.26 7.36
N CYS A 23 -0.25 -6.27 8.05
CA CYS A 23 -0.05 -6.47 9.48
C CYS A 23 0.92 -7.61 9.80
N ASN A 24 1.25 -8.45 8.81
CA ASN A 24 2.17 -9.57 8.96
C ASN A 24 2.68 -10.08 7.60
N VAL A 25 3.64 -11.00 7.67
CA VAL A 25 4.25 -11.63 6.48
C VAL A 25 3.25 -12.45 5.66
N PHE A 26 2.22 -13.03 6.29
CA PHE A 26 1.23 -13.84 5.59
C PHE A 26 0.36 -12.97 4.68
N GLU A 27 -0.14 -11.84 5.19
CA GLU A 27 -0.86 -10.83 4.40
C GLU A 27 0.02 -10.27 3.27
N ASN A 28 1.29 -9.95 3.56
CA ASN A 28 2.23 -9.48 2.55
C ASN A 28 2.34 -10.47 1.38
N ASN A 29 2.50 -11.77 1.68
CA ASN A 29 2.69 -12.80 0.68
C ASN A 29 1.43 -13.02 -0.17
N ILE A 30 0.24 -13.05 0.47
CA ILE A 30 -1.02 -13.16 -0.25
C ILE A 30 -1.23 -11.97 -1.19
N LEU A 31 -0.96 -10.75 -0.72
CA LEU A 31 -1.11 -9.55 -1.55
C LEU A 31 -0.18 -9.59 -2.75
N ALA A 32 1.08 -9.98 -2.56
CA ALA A 32 2.04 -10.13 -3.64
C ALA A 32 1.55 -11.15 -4.68
N GLU A 33 1.08 -12.32 -4.25
CA GLU A 33 0.57 -13.37 -5.13
C GLU A 33 -0.65 -12.91 -5.95
N VAL A 34 -1.64 -12.30 -5.29
CA VAL A 34 -2.87 -11.82 -5.94
C VAL A 34 -2.59 -10.63 -6.87
N ALA A 35 -1.63 -9.77 -6.51
CA ALA A 35 -1.31 -8.59 -7.29
C ALA A 35 -0.61 -8.94 -8.61
N ILE A 36 0.29 -9.94 -8.64
CA ILE A 36 1.10 -10.29 -9.83
C ILE A 36 0.27 -10.41 -11.11
N GLY A 37 -0.85 -11.14 -11.06
CA GLY A 37 -1.69 -11.34 -12.24
C GLY A 37 -2.32 -10.04 -12.76
N LYS A 38 -2.76 -9.15 -11.86
CA LYS A 38 -3.32 -7.85 -12.22
C LYS A 38 -2.24 -6.89 -12.72
N LEU A 39 -1.11 -6.82 -12.02
CA LEU A 39 0.01 -5.94 -12.35
C LEU A 39 0.55 -6.21 -13.75
N GLN A 40 0.71 -7.50 -14.12
CA GLN A 40 1.09 -7.90 -15.47
C GLN A 40 0.11 -7.41 -16.54
N ALA A 41 -1.20 -7.54 -16.30
CA ALA A 41 -2.22 -7.07 -17.22
C ALA A 41 -2.20 -5.53 -17.40
N TYR A 42 -1.81 -4.79 -16.35
CA TYR A 42 -1.67 -3.33 -16.38
C TYR A 42 -0.28 -2.86 -16.85
N GLY A 43 0.66 -3.77 -17.13
CA GLY A 43 2.02 -3.43 -17.55
C GLY A 43 2.84 -2.70 -16.47
N THR A 44 2.49 -2.87 -15.19
CA THR A 44 3.22 -2.32 -14.04
C THR A 44 3.77 -3.44 -13.17
N LYS A 45 4.73 -3.13 -12.30
CA LYS A 45 5.24 -4.04 -11.26
C LYS A 45 4.85 -3.61 -9.85
N ASP A 46 4.32 -2.40 -9.71
CA ASP A 46 4.11 -1.75 -8.44
C ASP A 46 2.67 -1.27 -8.30
N PHE A 47 2.22 -1.17 -7.04
CA PHE A 47 0.93 -0.63 -6.65
C PHE A 47 1.05 0.09 -5.30
N TRP A 48 0.12 1.01 -5.03
CA TRP A 48 0.07 1.73 -3.77
C TRP A 48 -0.50 0.86 -2.64
N ILE A 49 0.08 0.98 -1.45
CA ILE A 49 -0.45 0.49 -0.16
C ILE A 49 -0.65 1.67 0.78
N GLY A 50 -1.32 1.48 1.91
CA GLY A 50 -1.72 2.59 2.78
C GLY A 50 -0.63 3.19 3.68
N TYR A 51 0.60 2.67 3.65
CA TYR A 51 1.68 3.14 4.52
C TYR A 51 2.33 4.39 3.92
N ASN A 52 2.31 5.50 4.66
CA ASN A 52 2.83 6.79 4.19
C ASN A 52 3.33 7.67 5.36
N ASP A 53 4.17 8.66 5.05
CA ASP A 53 4.66 9.66 6.00
C ASP A 53 4.24 11.10 5.62
N GLN A 54 3.18 11.25 4.81
CA GLN A 54 2.76 12.54 4.24
C GLN A 54 2.43 13.59 5.31
N PHE A 55 1.94 13.14 6.48
CA PHE A 55 1.60 14.04 7.58
C PHE A 55 2.83 14.50 8.38
N ASN A 56 3.76 13.59 8.64
CA ASN A 56 4.98 13.87 9.40
C ASN A 56 6.12 13.04 8.83
N LYS A 57 7.02 13.69 8.10
CA LYS A 57 8.11 13.03 7.39
C LYS A 57 8.96 12.17 8.33
N GLY A 58 9.20 10.92 7.95
CA GLY A 58 9.91 9.94 8.78
C GLY A 58 9.05 9.27 9.86
N VAL A 59 7.77 9.64 9.99
CA VAL A 59 6.80 8.94 10.84
C VAL A 59 5.71 8.33 9.95
N TRP A 60 5.91 7.06 9.65
CA TRP A 60 5.03 6.30 8.77
C TRP A 60 3.76 5.83 9.51
N ASN A 61 2.61 5.98 8.86
CA ASN A 61 1.29 5.61 9.38
C ASN A 61 0.43 4.97 8.28
N TRP A 62 -0.52 4.13 8.68
CA TRP A 62 -1.50 3.55 7.77
C TRP A 62 -2.71 4.49 7.59
N THR A 63 -3.15 4.71 6.35
CA THR A 63 -4.38 5.49 6.07
C THR A 63 -5.63 4.89 6.71
N SER A 64 -5.66 3.56 6.87
CA SER A 64 -6.74 2.83 7.54
C SER A 64 -6.79 3.03 9.06
N SER A 65 -5.91 3.85 9.65
CA SER A 65 -5.74 4.01 11.11
C SER A 65 -5.39 2.69 11.83
N SER A 66 -4.84 1.73 11.08
CA SER A 66 -4.41 0.45 11.63
C SER A 66 -3.18 0.60 12.52
N ASN A 67 -3.15 -0.12 13.64
CA ASN A 67 -2.01 -0.16 14.56
C ASN A 67 -0.91 -1.15 14.11
N CYS A 68 -0.90 -1.53 12.83
CA CYS A 68 0.03 -2.52 12.33
C CYS A 68 1.45 -1.97 12.23
N THR A 69 2.40 -2.71 12.81
CA THR A 69 3.81 -2.32 12.90
C THR A 69 4.70 -3.09 11.92
N TYR A 70 4.11 -3.92 11.06
CA TYR A 70 4.85 -4.71 10.11
C TYR A 70 5.37 -3.84 8.97
N THR A 71 6.65 -4.02 8.63
CA THR A 71 7.31 -3.36 7.51
C THR A 71 8.14 -4.36 6.74
N ASN A 72 8.16 -4.23 5.41
CA ASN A 72 8.95 -5.07 4.51
C ASN A 72 9.62 -4.19 3.45
N TRP A 73 10.51 -3.31 3.91
CA TRP A 73 11.22 -2.37 3.08
C TRP A 73 12.19 -3.07 2.13
N ASN A 74 12.30 -2.57 0.90
CA ASN A 74 13.39 -2.96 0.02
C ASN A 74 14.70 -2.34 0.56
N GLY A 75 15.83 -3.02 0.38
CA GLY A 75 17.08 -2.65 1.04
C GLY A 75 17.52 -1.22 0.73
N GLY A 76 17.46 -0.33 1.73
CA GLY A 76 17.89 1.08 1.63
C GLY A 76 16.75 2.11 1.58
N ASP A 77 15.50 1.68 1.49
CA ASP A 77 14.33 2.56 1.47
C ASP A 77 13.77 2.76 2.89
N TYR A 78 13.86 3.99 3.41
CA TYR A 78 13.24 4.45 4.67
C TYR A 78 12.76 5.90 4.55
#